data_AF-D3VPT1-F1
#
_entry.id   AF-D3VPT1-F1
#
_cell.length_a   1.000
_cell.length_b   1.000
_cell.length_c   1.000
_cell.angle_alpha   90.00
_cell.angle_beta   90.00
_cell.angle_gamma   90.00
#
_symmetry.space_group_name_H-M   'P 1'
#
loop_
_entity.id
_entity.type
_entity.pdbx_description
1 polymer ?
#
loop_
_entity_poly.entity_id
_entity_poly.type
_entity_poly.pdbx_seq_one_letter_code
_entity_poly.pdbx_strand_id
1 'polypeptide(L)'
;MDKFKKKVLLSSIGFGIAAGALIGTAITLHYVKKANSNETEAVLNRARHLELKVNPNHKDFDISSRYASEFAYISFFGYAKNDSEEPTLKTDKEYWKELESKKFSKNKIPFTLINKSINYTLEDLANEHFIYYHSYANDYDGTLYLRVYFEKKPSKDSSAVSSADEYNSRKANWKWVDYKLSGFKKVNIDKNQNELLQNYSDYKHGFRVSSKLKNKLLKKEINSFDEVTDAQGKDFTKLPMKKQDSAESIEKAHKIFSDLLDYNHTVQSIDDKNALKFSIDSKKPIYITKNKDNDYSIHYSLFTYVPNAQFSDEGQLNSAKKVEISKEFVSKLQIKHAELSNALSNIEIKDLAGDNKLLKDIIPSNLKYNTSTTAPNDNYHNTTNGYIELVDLGWKNETPQDTKIKFSSGEYTVSYHRISENDGVIKEFSDLKQYFGQGKNKDEYSPFVNLDDSKGEALIAVKITAKLENGYNESIIGTVKLSGLKNSSSTSNNS
;
A
#
# COMPACT_ATOMS: atom_id res chain seq x y z
N MET A 1 -51.52 -6.50 45.48
CA MET A 1 -50.64 -5.31 45.38
C MET A 1 -51.25 -4.32 44.38
N ASP A 2 -52.54 -3.98 44.56
CA ASP A 2 -53.36 -3.31 43.52
C ASP A 2 -54.15 -2.07 43.98
N LYS A 3 -53.90 -1.58 45.20
CA LYS A 3 -54.57 -0.37 45.72
C LYS A 3 -53.70 0.89 45.75
N PHE A 4 -52.41 0.81 45.40
CA PHE A 4 -51.52 1.97 45.39
C PHE A 4 -51.38 2.68 44.03
N LYS A 5 -51.76 2.03 42.92
CA LYS A 5 -51.64 2.63 41.56
C LYS A 5 -52.73 3.64 41.22
N LYS A 6 -53.85 3.67 41.97
CA LYS A 6 -55.01 4.53 41.64
C LYS A 6 -55.08 5.86 42.38
N LYS A 7 -54.16 6.15 43.32
CA LYS A 7 -54.22 7.37 44.14
C LYS A 7 -53.27 8.50 43.71
N VAL A 8 -52.38 8.25 42.76
CA VAL A 8 -51.47 9.29 42.22
C VAL A 8 -52.11 10.07 41.06
N LEU A 9 -53.19 9.56 40.45
CA LEU A 9 -53.79 10.17 39.25
C LEU A 9 -54.88 11.23 39.51
N LEU A 10 -55.21 11.55 40.77
CA LEU A 10 -56.38 12.39 41.09
C LEU A 10 -56.14 13.52 42.13
N SER A 11 -54.88 13.89 42.42
CA SER A 11 -54.60 14.98 43.38
C SER A 11 -53.60 16.03 42.91
N SER A 12 -53.53 16.29 41.59
CA SER A 12 -52.72 17.41 41.07
C SER A 12 -53.37 18.12 39.87
N ILE A 13 -54.70 18.22 39.85
CA ILE A 13 -55.39 19.26 39.10
C ILE A 13 -55.63 20.39 40.10
N GLY A 14 -54.73 21.37 40.14
CA GLY A 14 -54.85 22.55 41.00
C GLY A 14 -53.50 23.06 41.47
N PHE A 15 -53.01 24.10 40.78
CA PHE A 15 -51.84 24.93 41.08
C PHE A 15 -50.44 24.34 40.84
N GLY A 16 -49.74 24.86 39.81
CA GLY A 16 -48.28 24.72 39.68
C GLY A 16 -47.72 24.31 38.31
N ILE A 17 -48.30 24.76 37.20
CA ILE A 17 -47.74 24.52 35.85
C ILE A 17 -46.58 25.48 35.61
N ALA A 18 -45.35 25.11 36.02
CA ALA A 18 -44.08 25.59 35.44
C ALA A 18 -42.84 24.94 36.09
N ALA A 19 -42.88 24.57 37.38
CA ALA A 19 -41.69 24.06 38.09
C ALA A 19 -41.57 22.52 38.10
N GLY A 20 -42.66 21.77 37.92
CA GLY A 20 -42.67 20.31 37.98
C GLY A 20 -42.09 19.58 36.76
N ALA A 21 -42.08 20.22 35.59
CA ALA A 21 -41.56 19.61 34.35
C ALA A 21 -40.03 19.49 34.33
N LEU A 22 -39.31 20.44 34.96
CA LEU A 22 -37.85 20.46 35.02
C LEU A 22 -37.29 19.52 36.10
N ILE A 23 -37.95 19.44 37.26
CA ILE A 23 -37.55 18.52 38.35
C ILE A 23 -37.95 17.08 37.98
N GLY A 24 -39.11 16.89 37.35
CA GLY A 24 -39.56 15.59 36.85
C GLY A 24 -38.67 15.02 35.75
N THR A 25 -38.18 15.84 34.81
CA THR A 25 -37.22 15.39 33.79
C THR A 25 -35.84 15.13 34.36
N ALA A 26 -35.33 15.92 35.30
CA ALA A 26 -34.04 15.68 35.95
C ALA A 26 -34.05 14.41 36.83
N ILE A 27 -35.13 14.18 37.58
CA ILE A 27 -35.31 12.96 38.38
C ILE A 27 -35.52 11.76 37.46
N THR A 28 -36.35 11.86 36.41
CA THR A 28 -36.55 10.77 35.45
C THR A 28 -35.27 10.47 34.68
N LEU A 29 -34.50 11.47 34.24
CA LEU A 29 -33.17 11.28 33.65
C LEU A 29 -32.18 10.68 34.64
N HIS A 30 -32.19 11.08 35.91
CA HIS A 30 -31.34 10.50 36.95
C HIS A 30 -31.70 9.05 37.23
N TYR A 31 -33.00 8.71 37.33
CA TYR A 31 -33.49 7.35 37.54
C TYR A 31 -33.32 6.48 36.29
N VAL A 32 -33.50 7.00 35.08
CA VAL A 32 -33.22 6.29 33.82
C VAL A 32 -31.71 6.09 33.66
N LYS A 33 -30.88 7.07 33.99
CA LYS A 33 -29.42 6.95 34.00
C LYS A 33 -28.92 5.97 35.07
N LYS A 34 -29.58 5.92 36.24
CA LYS A 34 -29.30 4.99 37.34
C LYS A 34 -29.83 3.58 37.09
N ALA A 35 -30.99 3.43 36.44
CA ALA A 35 -31.51 2.15 36.00
C ALA A 35 -30.66 1.58 34.84
N ASN A 36 -30.30 2.42 33.87
CA ASN A 36 -29.36 2.07 32.81
C ASN A 36 -27.97 1.72 33.38
N SER A 37 -27.47 2.47 34.38
CA SER A 37 -26.18 2.12 35.01
C SER A 37 -26.24 0.81 35.78
N ASN A 38 -27.35 0.48 36.43
CA ASN A 38 -27.53 -0.78 37.14
C ASN A 38 -27.61 -1.98 36.18
N GLU A 39 -28.25 -1.82 35.01
CA GLU A 39 -28.28 -2.85 33.97
C GLU A 39 -26.89 -3.04 33.32
N THR A 40 -26.21 -1.96 32.97
CA THR A 40 -24.86 -2.04 32.40
C THR A 40 -23.85 -2.63 33.39
N GLU A 41 -23.93 -2.29 34.68
CA GLU A 41 -23.05 -2.88 35.70
C GLU A 41 -23.37 -4.36 35.93
N ALA A 42 -24.64 -4.77 35.83
CA ALA A 42 -25.00 -6.19 35.89
C ALA A 42 -24.44 -6.98 34.70
N VAL A 43 -24.45 -6.40 33.50
CA VAL A 43 -23.85 -7.00 32.29
C VAL A 43 -22.35 -7.13 32.42
N LEU A 44 -21.66 -6.06 32.86
CA LEU A 44 -20.22 -6.10 33.10
C LEU A 44 -19.86 -7.12 34.19
N ASN A 45 -20.65 -7.19 35.26
CA ASN A 45 -20.45 -8.20 36.30
C ASN A 45 -20.59 -9.62 35.74
N ARG A 46 -21.60 -9.91 34.91
CA ARG A 46 -21.71 -11.24 34.29
C ARG A 46 -20.55 -11.54 33.35
N ALA A 47 -20.18 -10.57 32.51
CA ALA A 47 -19.05 -10.69 31.58
C ALA A 47 -17.72 -10.94 32.31
N ARG A 48 -17.45 -10.26 33.44
CA ARG A 48 -16.25 -10.46 34.27
C ARG A 48 -16.06 -11.90 34.79
N HIS A 49 -17.10 -12.73 34.81
CA HIS A 49 -16.99 -14.14 35.21
C HIS A 49 -16.66 -15.09 34.03
N LEU A 50 -16.56 -14.58 32.80
CA LEU A 50 -16.09 -15.35 31.65
C LEU A 50 -14.57 -15.47 31.68
N GLU A 51 -14.05 -16.56 31.14
CA GLU A 51 -12.61 -16.81 31.08
C GLU A 51 -12.20 -17.18 29.65
N LEU A 52 -11.20 -16.47 29.12
CA LEU A 52 -10.63 -16.73 27.80
C LEU A 52 -9.64 -17.90 27.89
N LYS A 53 -9.85 -18.95 27.11
CA LYS A 53 -9.00 -20.16 27.08
C LYS A 53 -8.76 -20.68 25.68
N VAL A 54 -7.72 -21.51 25.56
CA VAL A 54 -7.59 -22.42 24.41
C VAL A 54 -8.79 -23.37 24.42
N ASN A 55 -9.40 -23.53 23.25
CA ASN A 55 -10.54 -24.40 23.06
C ASN A 55 -10.08 -25.87 23.14
N PRO A 56 -10.58 -26.68 24.09
CA PRO A 56 -10.18 -28.07 24.25
C PRO A 56 -10.54 -28.96 23.04
N ASN A 57 -11.45 -28.51 22.18
CA ASN A 57 -11.82 -29.23 20.96
C ASN A 57 -10.83 -29.00 19.80
N HIS A 58 -9.89 -28.05 19.92
CA HIS A 58 -8.92 -27.72 18.90
C HIS A 58 -7.59 -28.46 19.14
N LYS A 59 -7.61 -29.78 18.96
CA LYS A 59 -6.51 -30.69 19.36
C LYS A 59 -5.15 -30.40 18.69
N ASP A 60 -5.16 -29.83 17.49
CA ASP A 60 -3.95 -29.56 16.70
C ASP A 60 -3.36 -28.15 16.94
N PHE A 61 -3.89 -27.40 17.90
CA PHE A 61 -3.40 -26.06 18.21
C PHE A 61 -2.49 -26.07 19.44
N ASP A 62 -1.20 -25.82 19.20
CA ASP A 62 -0.22 -25.55 20.25
C ASP A 62 0.03 -24.04 20.36
N ILE A 63 -0.54 -23.45 21.41
CA ILE A 63 -0.38 -22.03 21.73
C ILE A 63 1.09 -21.62 21.93
N SER A 64 1.93 -22.50 22.46
CA SER A 64 3.33 -22.20 22.79
C SER A 64 4.24 -22.05 21.56
N SER A 65 3.78 -22.56 20.42
CA SER A 65 4.45 -22.44 19.12
C SER A 65 4.12 -21.16 18.36
N ARG A 66 3.12 -20.40 18.83
CA ARG A 66 2.54 -19.25 18.11
C ARG A 66 2.78 -17.94 18.84
N TYR A 67 2.96 -16.86 18.09
CA TYR A 67 3.01 -15.50 18.67
C TYR A 67 1.60 -15.00 18.99
N ALA A 68 1.46 -14.17 20.02
CA ALA A 68 0.17 -13.57 20.36
C ALA A 68 -0.32 -12.64 19.25
N SER A 69 0.62 -11.96 18.57
CA SER A 69 0.36 -11.08 17.43
C SER A 69 -0.30 -11.75 16.23
N GLU A 70 -0.18 -13.07 16.08
CA GLU A 70 -0.93 -13.84 15.07
C GLU A 70 -2.44 -13.76 15.30
N PHE A 71 -2.88 -13.38 16.50
CA PHE A 71 -4.29 -13.33 16.92
C PHE A 71 -4.75 -11.91 17.30
N ALA A 72 -4.04 -10.86 16.85
CA ALA A 72 -4.43 -9.46 17.03
C ALA A 72 -5.48 -9.04 15.97
N TYR A 73 -6.74 -8.91 16.38
CA TYR A 73 -7.89 -8.59 15.54
C TYR A 73 -8.82 -7.56 16.20
N ILE A 74 -9.44 -6.72 15.38
CA ILE A 74 -10.49 -5.76 15.74
C ILE A 74 -11.75 -6.00 14.91
N SER A 75 -12.92 -5.94 15.55
CA SER A 75 -14.19 -6.33 14.92
C SER A 75 -15.12 -5.17 14.53
N PHE A 76 -14.67 -3.91 14.62
CA PHE A 76 -15.51 -2.74 14.39
C PHE A 76 -14.91 -1.73 13.41
N PHE A 77 -15.79 -0.90 12.82
CA PHE A 77 -15.43 0.12 11.84
C PHE A 77 -14.99 1.42 12.52
N GLY A 78 -14.25 2.27 11.80
CA GLY A 78 -13.94 3.63 12.22
C GLY A 78 -12.71 3.76 13.12
N TYR A 79 -12.09 2.65 13.51
CA TYR A 79 -10.82 2.66 14.24
C TYR A 79 -9.67 3.03 13.31
N ALA A 80 -8.99 4.14 13.60
CA ALA A 80 -7.77 4.54 12.93
C ALA A 80 -6.58 3.81 13.56
N LYS A 81 -6.17 2.70 12.94
CA LYS A 81 -5.03 1.89 13.39
C LYS A 81 -3.74 2.74 13.42
N ASN A 82 -3.03 2.69 14.54
CA ASN A 82 -1.67 3.22 14.64
C ASN A 82 -0.65 2.07 14.46
N ASP A 83 0.00 2.01 13.31
CA ASP A 83 0.99 0.96 12.99
C ASP A 83 2.20 0.94 13.93
N SER A 84 2.51 2.04 14.62
CA SER A 84 3.62 2.10 15.60
C SER A 84 3.23 1.60 16.99
N GLU A 85 1.94 1.48 17.29
CA GLU A 85 1.41 0.99 18.57
C GLU A 85 0.84 -0.42 18.42
N GLU A 86 0.27 -0.74 17.25
CA GLU A 86 -0.40 -2.00 16.97
C GLU A 86 0.01 -2.57 15.61
N PRO A 87 1.30 -2.85 15.37
CA PRO A 87 1.84 -3.14 14.05
C PRO A 87 1.16 -4.33 13.35
N THR A 88 0.72 -5.32 14.12
CA THR A 88 0.13 -6.57 13.62
C THR A 88 -1.40 -6.63 13.69
N LEU A 89 -2.09 -5.55 14.10
CA LEU A 89 -3.56 -5.54 14.23
C LEU A 89 -4.26 -5.72 12.87
N LYS A 90 -5.28 -6.57 12.84
CA LYS A 90 -6.09 -6.90 11.67
C LYS A 90 -7.54 -6.49 11.86
N THR A 91 -8.18 -5.97 10.82
CA THR A 91 -9.63 -5.71 10.85
C THR A 91 -10.38 -6.90 10.30
N ASP A 92 -11.08 -7.63 11.18
CA ASP A 92 -11.97 -8.73 10.83
C ASP A 92 -13.18 -8.73 11.78
N LYS A 93 -14.36 -8.46 11.23
CA LYS A 93 -15.60 -8.33 12.00
C LYS A 93 -16.11 -9.66 12.55
N GLU A 94 -15.70 -10.79 11.96
CA GLU A 94 -16.25 -12.10 12.28
C GLU A 94 -15.31 -12.94 13.13
N TYR A 95 -14.00 -12.68 13.08
CA TYR A 95 -12.99 -13.48 13.78
C TYR A 95 -13.34 -13.76 15.26
N TRP A 96 -13.63 -12.71 16.03
CA TRP A 96 -13.94 -12.85 17.47
C TRP A 96 -15.42 -13.14 17.79
N LYS A 97 -16.35 -12.93 16.85
CA LYS A 97 -17.78 -13.16 17.10
C LYS A 97 -18.10 -14.62 17.40
N GLU A 98 -17.25 -15.55 16.96
CA GLU A 98 -17.42 -16.96 17.28
C GLU A 98 -17.33 -17.24 18.79
N LEU A 99 -16.70 -16.35 19.56
CA LEU A 99 -16.68 -16.42 21.02
C LEU A 99 -18.07 -16.35 21.65
N GLU A 100 -19.07 -15.85 20.92
CA GLU A 100 -20.42 -15.67 21.44
C GLU A 100 -21.21 -16.98 21.53
N SER A 101 -20.94 -17.96 20.66
CA SER A 101 -21.81 -19.14 20.48
C SER A 101 -21.59 -20.26 21.51
N LYS A 102 -22.66 -20.89 21.96
CA LYS A 102 -22.63 -22.15 22.73
C LYS A 102 -22.17 -23.37 21.90
N LYS A 103 -22.35 -23.35 20.57
CA LYS A 103 -22.01 -24.45 19.66
C LYS A 103 -20.82 -24.06 18.78
N PHE A 104 -19.60 -24.24 19.30
CA PHE A 104 -18.39 -23.96 18.53
C PHE A 104 -18.22 -24.97 17.39
N SER A 105 -18.11 -24.46 16.16
CA SER A 105 -17.65 -25.26 15.03
C SER A 105 -16.17 -25.58 15.20
N LYS A 106 -15.74 -26.80 14.85
CA LYS A 106 -14.36 -27.30 15.09
C LYS A 106 -13.26 -26.52 14.34
N ASN A 107 -13.60 -25.62 13.40
CA ASN A 107 -12.70 -25.32 12.28
C ASN A 107 -12.24 -23.86 12.16
N LYS A 108 -12.55 -22.94 13.08
CA LYS A 108 -12.38 -21.50 12.77
C LYS A 108 -11.52 -20.68 13.74
N ILE A 109 -11.75 -20.71 15.06
CA ILE A 109 -10.82 -20.10 16.04
C ILE A 109 -10.40 -21.07 17.16
N PRO A 110 -9.14 -21.01 17.63
CA PRO A 110 -8.62 -21.94 18.65
C PRO A 110 -8.96 -21.51 20.09
N PHE A 111 -9.82 -20.51 20.29
CA PHE A 111 -10.11 -19.93 21.59
C PHE A 111 -11.59 -20.05 21.96
N THR A 112 -11.90 -19.97 23.25
CA THR A 112 -13.26 -19.94 23.79
C THR A 112 -13.35 -18.96 24.96
N LEU A 113 -14.53 -18.37 25.16
CA LEU A 113 -14.81 -17.42 26.23
C LEU A 113 -16.03 -17.91 27.02
N ILE A 114 -15.79 -18.60 28.14
CA ILE A 114 -16.85 -19.34 28.87
C ILE A 114 -16.76 -19.11 30.37
N ASN A 115 -17.92 -19.17 31.04
CA ASN A 115 -17.99 -19.28 32.50
C ASN A 115 -18.29 -20.74 32.89
N LYS A 116 -17.32 -21.40 33.55
CA LYS A 116 -17.43 -22.81 33.97
C LYS A 116 -18.54 -23.08 35.00
N SER A 117 -19.02 -22.06 35.71
CA SER A 117 -19.95 -22.24 36.83
C SER A 117 -21.44 -22.13 36.45
N ILE A 118 -21.79 -21.48 35.33
CA ILE A 118 -23.19 -21.09 35.05
C ILE A 118 -23.66 -21.48 33.61
N ASN A 119 -22.81 -22.06 32.75
CA ASN A 119 -23.16 -22.34 31.34
C ASN A 119 -23.73 -21.11 30.61
N TYR A 120 -23.11 -19.96 30.85
CA TYR A 120 -23.49 -18.63 30.38
C TYR A 120 -22.51 -18.18 29.28
N THR A 121 -23.02 -17.57 28.20
CA THR A 121 -22.20 -17.06 27.08
C THR A 121 -22.54 -15.62 26.72
N LEU A 122 -21.70 -14.98 25.89
CA LEU A 122 -21.97 -13.64 25.38
C LEU A 122 -23.23 -13.57 24.50
N GLU A 123 -23.68 -14.68 23.90
CA GLU A 123 -24.98 -14.79 23.20
C GLU A 123 -26.16 -14.33 24.07
N ASP A 124 -26.10 -14.61 25.38
CA ASP A 124 -27.14 -14.20 26.33
C ASP A 124 -27.16 -12.66 26.54
N LEU A 125 -26.10 -11.94 26.13
CA LEU A 125 -25.96 -10.47 26.19
C LEU A 125 -26.21 -9.77 24.85
N ALA A 126 -25.99 -10.47 23.73
CA ALA A 126 -26.06 -9.93 22.37
C ALA A 126 -27.46 -9.44 21.97
N ASN A 127 -28.51 -9.86 22.67
CA ASN A 127 -29.87 -9.38 22.43
C ASN A 127 -30.05 -7.90 22.81
N GLU A 128 -29.47 -7.48 23.94
CA GLU A 128 -29.64 -6.14 24.52
C GLU A 128 -28.47 -5.21 24.21
N HIS A 129 -27.32 -5.76 23.83
CA HIS A 129 -26.08 -5.01 23.60
C HIS A 129 -25.48 -5.34 22.23
N PHE A 130 -24.82 -4.36 21.60
CA PHE A 130 -23.80 -4.65 20.61
C PHE A 130 -22.51 -5.04 21.32
N ILE A 131 -21.84 -6.07 20.80
CA ILE A 131 -20.58 -6.58 21.32
C ILE A 131 -19.51 -6.31 20.28
N TYR A 132 -18.40 -5.71 20.72
CA TYR A 132 -17.26 -5.42 19.86
C TYR A 132 -15.98 -5.95 20.48
N TYR A 133 -15.02 -6.32 19.65
CA TYR A 133 -13.78 -6.97 20.06
C TYR A 133 -12.58 -6.20 19.57
N HIS A 134 -11.57 -6.10 20.43
CA HIS A 134 -10.24 -5.61 20.08
C HIS A 134 -9.22 -6.40 20.89
N SER A 135 -8.37 -7.17 20.20
CA SER A 135 -7.27 -7.87 20.85
C SER A 135 -5.94 -7.15 20.67
N TYR A 136 -5.14 -7.18 21.73
CA TYR A 136 -3.84 -6.55 21.85
C TYR A 136 -2.81 -7.61 22.21
N ALA A 137 -1.69 -7.64 21.49
CA ALA A 137 -0.66 -8.65 21.67
C ALA A 137 0.53 -8.12 22.48
N ASN A 138 1.09 -8.97 23.31
CA ASN A 138 2.39 -8.79 23.92
C ASN A 138 3.24 -10.02 23.60
N ASP A 139 4.07 -9.88 22.57
CA ASP A 139 4.95 -10.96 22.13
C ASP A 139 6.20 -11.10 23.00
N TYR A 140 6.50 -10.14 23.88
CA TYR A 140 7.59 -10.26 24.85
C TYR A 140 7.22 -11.19 25.99
N ASP A 141 5.99 -11.05 26.50
CA ASP A 141 5.48 -11.84 27.63
C ASP A 141 4.65 -13.05 27.18
N GLY A 142 4.41 -13.20 25.87
CA GLY A 142 3.63 -14.30 25.30
C GLY A 142 2.17 -14.26 25.74
N THR A 143 1.55 -13.09 25.66
CA THR A 143 0.20 -12.83 26.19
C THR A 143 -0.66 -12.09 25.16
N LEU A 144 -1.90 -12.58 24.99
CA LEU A 144 -2.96 -11.91 24.25
C LEU A 144 -3.96 -11.32 25.24
N TYR A 145 -4.27 -10.04 25.07
CA TYR A 145 -5.36 -9.37 25.76
C TYR A 145 -6.53 -9.24 24.80
N LEU A 146 -7.75 -9.56 25.24
CA LEU A 146 -8.97 -9.37 24.48
C LEU A 146 -9.87 -8.39 25.24
N ARG A 147 -10.05 -7.19 24.71
CA ARG A 147 -11.05 -6.25 25.21
C ARG A 147 -12.37 -6.49 24.50
N VAL A 148 -13.38 -6.82 25.29
CA VAL A 148 -14.76 -6.96 24.82
C VAL A 148 -15.55 -5.74 25.25
N TYR A 149 -15.97 -4.94 24.28
CA TYR A 149 -16.80 -3.76 24.47
C TYR A 149 -18.27 -4.12 24.39
N PHE A 150 -19.07 -3.46 25.21
CA PHE A 150 -20.51 -3.57 25.30
C PHE A 150 -21.11 -2.18 25.09
N GLU A 151 -22.00 -2.09 24.11
CA GLU A 151 -22.82 -0.91 23.86
C GLU A 151 -24.28 -1.29 24.00
N LYS A 152 -25.02 -0.63 24.89
CA LYS A 152 -26.46 -0.85 25.01
C LYS A 152 -27.16 -0.42 23.72
N LYS A 153 -28.01 -1.29 23.15
CA LYS A 153 -28.76 -0.96 21.94
C LYS A 153 -29.74 0.18 22.24
N PRO A 154 -29.70 1.29 21.47
CA PRO A 154 -30.64 2.40 21.65
C PRO A 154 -32.10 2.00 21.37
N SER A 155 -32.31 1.09 20.42
CA SER A 155 -33.61 0.52 20.04
C SER A 155 -33.43 -0.90 19.50
N LYS A 156 -34.53 -1.66 19.35
CA LYS A 156 -34.50 -3.01 18.74
C LYS A 156 -33.99 -3.02 17.30
N ASP A 157 -34.25 -1.94 16.55
CA ASP A 157 -33.86 -1.82 15.14
C ASP A 157 -32.51 -1.14 14.94
N SER A 158 -31.79 -0.84 16.03
CA SER A 158 -30.47 -0.25 15.95
C SER A 158 -29.48 -1.22 15.30
N SER A 159 -28.50 -0.67 14.57
CA SER A 159 -27.38 -1.42 13.99
C SER A 159 -26.07 -1.16 14.73
N ALA A 160 -25.14 -2.11 14.58
CA ALA A 160 -23.75 -1.93 15.00
C ALA A 160 -23.10 -0.77 14.22
N VAL A 161 -22.07 -0.16 14.81
CA VAL A 161 -21.34 0.95 14.18
C VAL A 161 -20.83 0.58 12.79
N SER A 162 -21.13 1.45 11.81
CA SER A 162 -20.87 1.23 10.39
C SER A 162 -20.03 2.32 9.73
N SER A 163 -19.90 3.49 10.37
CA SER A 163 -19.11 4.63 9.89
C SER A 163 -18.15 5.18 10.96
N ALA A 164 -17.18 5.99 10.53
CA ALA A 164 -16.20 6.61 11.43
C ALA A 164 -16.85 7.66 12.35
N ASP A 165 -17.85 8.39 11.86
CA ASP A 165 -18.59 9.39 12.64
C ASP A 165 -19.47 8.72 13.71
N GLU A 166 -20.12 7.61 13.36
CA GLU A 166 -20.84 6.77 14.31
C GLU A 166 -19.91 6.20 15.38
N TYR A 167 -18.73 5.72 14.97
CA TYR A 167 -17.72 5.24 15.91
C TYR A 167 -17.32 6.33 16.90
N ASN A 168 -16.95 7.51 16.40
CA ASN A 168 -16.45 8.60 17.24
C ASN A 168 -17.51 9.12 18.22
N SER A 169 -18.78 9.14 17.82
CA SER A 169 -19.89 9.55 18.69
C SER A 169 -20.30 8.48 19.70
N ARG A 170 -20.34 7.20 19.30
CA ARG A 170 -20.89 6.10 20.13
C ARG A 170 -19.86 5.48 21.07
N LYS A 171 -18.58 5.42 20.68
CA LYS A 171 -17.52 4.76 21.47
C LYS A 171 -17.36 5.30 22.89
N ALA A 172 -17.68 6.58 23.12
CA ALA A 172 -17.60 7.21 24.44
C ALA A 172 -18.51 6.55 25.48
N ASN A 173 -19.57 5.87 25.04
CA ASN A 173 -20.52 5.18 25.90
C ASN A 173 -20.23 3.68 26.04
N TRP A 174 -19.24 3.16 25.32
CA TRP A 174 -18.89 1.74 25.38
C TRP A 174 -18.27 1.43 26.73
N LYS A 175 -18.73 0.34 27.34
CA LYS A 175 -18.10 -0.25 28.52
C LYS A 175 -17.35 -1.50 28.11
N TRP A 176 -16.35 -1.92 28.86
CA TRP A 176 -15.54 -3.06 28.46
C TRP A 176 -15.16 -3.98 29.62
N VAL A 177 -14.82 -5.21 29.25
CA VAL A 177 -14.15 -6.19 30.11
C VAL A 177 -12.93 -6.70 29.35
N ASP A 178 -11.79 -6.76 30.03
CA ASP A 178 -10.54 -7.27 29.49
C ASP A 178 -10.32 -8.72 29.94
N TYR A 179 -10.01 -9.57 28.99
CA TYR A 179 -9.60 -10.96 29.23
C TYR A 179 -8.14 -11.14 28.83
N LYS A 180 -7.45 -12.07 29.51
CA LYS A 180 -6.04 -12.37 29.28
C LYS A 180 -5.86 -13.85 28.98
N LEU A 181 -5.06 -14.14 27.96
CA LEU A 181 -4.59 -15.49 27.64
C LEU A 181 -3.07 -15.48 27.50
N SER A 182 -2.39 -16.20 28.38
CA SER A 182 -0.92 -16.36 28.36
C SER A 182 -0.52 -17.74 27.84
N GLY A 183 0.76 -17.92 27.53
CA GLY A 183 1.33 -19.19 27.07
C GLY A 183 1.75 -19.18 25.60
N PHE A 184 1.65 -18.03 24.92
CA PHE A 184 2.18 -17.85 23.58
C PHE A 184 3.71 -17.85 23.57
N LYS A 185 4.28 -18.10 22.40
CA LYS A 185 5.71 -17.93 22.11
C LYS A 185 6.15 -16.51 22.44
N LYS A 186 7.37 -16.40 22.99
CA LYS A 186 7.97 -15.12 23.37
C LYS A 186 9.08 -14.72 22.41
N VAL A 187 9.12 -13.45 22.06
CA VAL A 187 10.25 -12.82 21.35
C VAL A 187 11.33 -12.46 22.37
N ASN A 188 12.56 -12.93 22.12
CA ASN A 188 13.75 -12.44 22.79
C ASN A 188 14.58 -11.66 21.78
N ILE A 189 14.54 -10.33 21.82
CA ILE A 189 15.20 -9.49 20.81
C ILE A 189 16.71 -9.71 20.79
N ASP A 190 17.34 -9.84 21.95
CA ASP A 190 18.79 -9.96 22.05
C ASP A 190 19.31 -11.27 21.44
N LYS A 191 18.46 -12.30 21.37
CA LYS A 191 18.83 -13.63 20.85
C LYS A 191 18.22 -13.96 19.48
N ASN A 192 17.07 -13.37 19.14
CA ASN A 192 16.23 -13.80 18.04
C ASN A 192 16.00 -12.72 16.96
N GLN A 193 16.87 -11.72 16.80
CA GLN A 193 16.73 -10.76 15.68
C GLN A 193 16.68 -11.46 14.32
N ASN A 194 17.42 -12.56 14.15
CA ASN A 194 17.38 -13.39 12.95
C ASN A 194 16.02 -14.05 12.72
N GLU A 195 15.30 -14.38 13.78
CA GLU A 195 13.95 -14.97 13.70
C GLU A 195 12.92 -13.95 13.22
N LEU A 196 13.02 -12.69 13.71
CA LEU A 196 12.19 -11.59 13.20
C LEU A 196 12.40 -11.37 11.70
N LEU A 197 13.61 -11.62 11.22
CA LEU A 197 14.02 -11.47 9.83
C LEU A 197 13.83 -12.74 8.97
N GLN A 198 13.36 -13.85 9.54
CA GLN A 198 13.35 -15.15 8.85
C GLN A 198 12.64 -15.09 7.49
N ASN A 199 11.64 -14.22 7.38
CA ASN A 199 10.92 -14.01 6.14
C ASN A 199 11.07 -12.59 5.59
N TYR A 200 11.94 -11.75 6.15
CA TYR A 200 12.22 -10.44 5.59
C TYR A 200 13.06 -10.60 4.33
N SER A 201 12.74 -9.80 3.31
CA SER A 201 13.56 -9.72 2.12
C SER A 201 13.88 -8.28 1.76
N ASP A 202 15.16 -8.03 1.55
CA ASP A 202 15.74 -6.72 1.31
C ASP A 202 15.31 -6.14 -0.05
N TYR A 203 15.04 -7.01 -1.04
CA TYR A 203 14.50 -6.59 -2.35
C TYR A 203 13.18 -5.81 -2.26
N LYS A 204 12.39 -6.01 -1.19
CA LYS A 204 11.05 -5.40 -1.05
C LYS A 204 11.09 -3.89 -0.92
N HIS A 205 12.22 -3.32 -0.49
CA HIS A 205 12.39 -1.86 -0.48
C HIS A 205 12.47 -1.30 -1.90
N GLY A 206 12.93 -2.10 -2.87
CA GLY A 206 12.76 -1.80 -4.29
C GLY A 206 13.47 -0.52 -4.75
N PHE A 207 14.67 -0.25 -4.24
CA PHE A 207 15.44 0.93 -4.61
C PHE A 207 15.72 1.00 -6.11
N ARG A 208 15.32 2.13 -6.70
CA ARG A 208 15.45 2.41 -8.13
C ARG A 208 15.59 3.91 -8.36
N VAL A 209 16.03 4.29 -9.56
CA VAL A 209 16.07 5.70 -9.95
C VAL A 209 14.67 6.32 -9.98
N SER A 210 14.53 7.51 -9.39
CA SER A 210 13.26 8.26 -9.40
C SER A 210 12.92 8.77 -10.80
N SER A 211 11.65 9.11 -11.03
CA SER A 211 11.24 9.80 -12.26
C SER A 211 11.99 11.12 -12.47
N LYS A 212 12.32 11.84 -11.39
CA LYS A 212 13.11 13.07 -11.46
C LYS A 212 14.50 12.79 -12.03
N LEU A 213 15.20 11.81 -11.48
CA LEU A 213 16.55 11.44 -11.94
C LEU A 213 16.53 10.86 -13.36
N LYS A 214 15.53 10.03 -13.69
CA LYS A 214 15.31 9.53 -15.06
C LYS A 214 15.17 10.68 -16.05
N ASN A 215 14.38 11.69 -15.73
CA ASN A 215 14.19 12.84 -16.63
C ASN A 215 15.47 13.64 -16.84
N LYS A 216 16.30 13.81 -15.80
CA LYS A 216 17.61 14.47 -15.95
C LYS A 216 18.55 13.69 -16.88
N LEU A 217 18.60 12.36 -16.73
CA LEU A 217 19.37 11.48 -17.62
C LEU A 217 18.86 11.54 -19.06
N LEU A 218 17.54 11.47 -19.26
CA LEU A 218 16.89 11.54 -20.57
C LEU A 218 17.17 12.86 -21.29
N LYS A 219 17.06 13.99 -20.57
CA LYS A 219 17.35 15.33 -21.09
C LYS A 219 18.84 15.60 -21.28
N LYS A 220 19.71 14.66 -20.89
CA LYS A 220 21.18 14.82 -20.87
C LYS A 220 21.63 16.03 -20.04
N GLU A 221 20.86 16.38 -19.00
CA GLU A 221 21.28 17.34 -17.98
C GLU A 221 22.40 16.75 -17.11
N ILE A 222 22.43 15.41 -17.02
CA ILE A 222 23.51 14.59 -16.48
C ILE A 222 23.82 13.45 -17.45
N ASN A 223 25.09 13.08 -17.60
CA ASN A 223 25.48 12.08 -18.60
C ASN A 223 25.40 10.64 -18.08
N SER A 224 25.48 10.47 -16.75
CA SER A 224 25.50 9.13 -16.13
C SER A 224 25.06 9.20 -14.68
N PHE A 225 24.76 8.03 -14.11
CA PHE A 225 24.45 7.91 -12.69
C PHE A 225 25.65 8.28 -11.79
N ASP A 226 26.89 8.11 -12.26
CA ASP A 226 28.09 8.48 -11.50
C ASP A 226 28.12 9.97 -11.14
N GLU A 227 27.57 10.85 -11.99
CA GLU A 227 27.55 12.30 -11.75
C GLU A 227 26.69 12.72 -10.55
N VAL A 228 25.72 11.88 -10.16
CA VAL A 228 24.84 12.11 -9.01
C VAL A 228 25.29 11.38 -7.75
N THR A 229 26.50 10.79 -7.76
CA THR A 229 27.13 10.19 -6.60
C THR A 229 28.30 11.04 -6.10
N ASP A 230 28.57 10.99 -4.80
CA ASP A 230 29.73 11.65 -4.20
C ASP A 230 30.61 10.67 -3.42
N ALA A 231 31.78 10.39 -3.97
CA ALA A 231 32.81 9.54 -3.39
C ALA A 231 33.31 10.02 -2.01
N GLN A 232 33.21 11.32 -1.72
CA GLN A 232 33.63 11.88 -0.43
C GLN A 232 32.51 11.96 0.60
N GLY A 233 31.25 11.93 0.16
CA GLY A 233 30.07 12.06 1.01
C GLY A 233 29.94 13.42 1.70
N LYS A 234 30.43 14.49 1.08
CA LYS A 234 30.39 15.88 1.56
C LYS A 234 29.46 16.78 0.74
N ASP A 235 29.13 16.39 -0.49
CA ASP A 235 28.17 17.10 -1.35
C ASP A 235 26.75 16.58 -1.12
N PHE A 236 25.96 17.34 -0.35
CA PHE A 236 24.58 16.99 -0.02
C PHE A 236 23.57 17.22 -1.15
N THR A 237 24.04 17.58 -2.35
CA THR A 237 23.24 17.56 -3.57
C THR A 237 23.35 16.23 -4.34
N LYS A 238 24.20 15.31 -3.85
CA LYS A 238 24.50 14.01 -4.46
C LYS A 238 24.33 12.86 -3.47
N LEU A 239 24.15 11.66 -3.99
CA LEU A 239 24.04 10.44 -3.20
C LEU A 239 25.42 10.11 -2.59
N PRO A 240 25.56 10.07 -1.25
CA PRO A 240 26.85 9.81 -0.62
C PRO A 240 27.31 8.37 -0.86
N MET A 241 28.58 8.19 -1.22
CA MET A 241 29.21 6.87 -1.33
C MET A 241 30.01 6.47 -0.08
N LYS A 242 29.93 7.28 0.97
CA LYS A 242 30.56 7.03 2.27
C LYS A 242 29.52 7.12 3.37
N LYS A 243 29.74 6.30 4.40
CA LYS A 243 28.94 6.32 5.62
C LYS A 243 29.04 7.68 6.30
N GLN A 244 27.88 8.26 6.61
CA GLN A 244 27.75 9.53 7.30
C GLN A 244 27.89 9.32 8.82
N ASP A 245 28.51 10.27 9.53
CA ASP A 245 28.90 10.15 10.94
C ASP A 245 28.16 11.12 11.90
N SER A 246 27.43 12.11 11.36
CA SER A 246 26.69 13.10 12.14
C SER A 246 25.18 13.01 11.89
N ALA A 247 24.37 13.39 12.88
CA ALA A 247 22.91 13.39 12.73
C ALA A 247 22.43 14.28 11.58
N GLU A 248 23.05 15.47 11.42
CA GLU A 248 22.71 16.41 10.35
C GLU A 248 23.07 15.85 8.96
N SER A 249 24.23 15.22 8.82
CA SER A 249 24.64 14.62 7.54
C SER A 249 23.82 13.38 7.19
N ILE A 250 23.39 12.60 8.18
CA ILE A 250 22.44 11.48 8.01
C ILE A 250 21.09 12.00 7.49
N GLU A 251 20.52 13.04 8.11
CA GLU A 251 19.25 13.61 7.68
C GLU A 251 19.32 14.12 6.23
N LYS A 252 20.38 14.86 5.90
CA LYS A 252 20.64 15.34 4.53
C LYS A 252 20.78 14.18 3.53
N ALA A 253 21.45 13.10 3.92
CA ALA A 253 21.58 11.90 3.09
C ALA A 253 20.22 11.26 2.79
N HIS A 254 19.36 11.07 3.81
CA HIS A 254 18.01 10.53 3.58
C HIS A 254 17.17 11.43 2.66
N LYS A 255 17.28 12.75 2.82
CA LYS A 255 16.58 13.70 1.94
C LYS A 255 17.00 13.57 0.48
N ILE A 256 18.30 13.47 0.19
CA ILE A 256 18.77 13.32 -1.19
C ILE A 256 18.43 11.94 -1.77
N PHE A 257 18.43 10.89 -0.94
CA PHE A 257 17.95 9.57 -1.33
C PHE A 257 16.48 9.61 -1.76
N SER A 258 15.61 10.26 -1.00
CA SER A 258 14.20 10.43 -1.37
C SER A 258 13.96 11.36 -2.57
N ASP A 259 14.90 12.28 -2.86
CA ASP A 259 14.80 13.18 -4.02
C ASP A 259 15.23 12.50 -5.33
N LEU A 260 16.24 11.63 -5.27
CA LEU A 260 16.86 11.03 -6.45
C LEU A 260 16.45 9.58 -6.69
N LEU A 261 16.01 8.85 -5.67
CA LEU A 261 15.62 7.44 -5.75
C LEU A 261 14.16 7.25 -5.30
N ASP A 262 13.49 6.28 -5.92
CA ASP A 262 12.20 5.76 -5.46
C ASP A 262 12.42 4.46 -4.69
N TYR A 263 11.77 4.31 -3.54
CA TYR A 263 11.81 3.09 -2.73
C TYR A 263 10.66 3.06 -1.72
N ASN A 264 10.31 1.87 -1.25
CA ASN A 264 9.37 1.71 -0.14
C ASN A 264 10.13 1.93 1.17
N HIS A 265 9.76 2.95 1.93
CA HIS A 265 10.35 3.18 3.25
C HIS A 265 10.03 2.05 4.24
N THR A 266 8.81 1.49 4.14
CA THR A 266 8.33 0.42 5.01
C THR A 266 7.81 -0.75 4.18
N VAL A 267 8.23 -1.97 4.53
CA VAL A 267 7.88 -3.21 3.81
C VAL A 267 7.43 -4.28 4.80
N GLN A 268 6.60 -5.22 4.36
CA GLN A 268 6.22 -6.39 5.15
C GLN A 268 7.23 -7.51 4.91
N SER A 269 7.55 -8.30 5.96
CA SER A 269 8.42 -9.47 5.78
C SER A 269 7.83 -10.46 4.77
N ILE A 270 6.61 -10.94 4.99
CA ILE A 270 5.84 -11.74 4.03
C ILE A 270 4.64 -10.97 3.50
N ASP A 271 4.07 -11.45 2.39
CA ASP A 271 2.81 -10.94 1.85
C ASP A 271 1.62 -11.46 2.67
N ASP A 272 1.76 -11.42 4.00
CA ASP A 272 0.71 -11.65 4.98
C ASP A 272 0.38 -10.31 5.62
N LYS A 273 -0.92 -10.01 5.72
CA LYS A 273 -1.45 -8.83 6.41
C LYS A 273 -1.01 -8.76 7.87
N ASN A 274 -0.56 -9.89 8.43
CA ASN A 274 -0.23 -10.09 9.84
C ASN A 274 1.26 -9.93 10.15
N ALA A 275 2.08 -9.78 9.11
CA ALA A 275 3.52 -9.76 9.22
C ALA A 275 4.03 -8.46 9.86
N LEU A 276 5.16 -8.58 10.57
CA LEU A 276 5.90 -7.40 11.02
C LEU A 276 6.31 -6.55 9.82
N LYS A 277 6.18 -5.23 10.00
CA LYS A 277 6.63 -4.22 9.05
C LYS A 277 8.04 -3.77 9.42
N PHE A 278 8.92 -3.72 8.44
CA PHE A 278 10.31 -3.24 8.56
C PHE A 278 10.42 -1.90 7.87
N SER A 279 10.95 -0.91 8.58
CA SER A 279 11.12 0.44 8.08
C SER A 279 12.59 0.82 8.07
N ILE A 280 13.01 1.57 7.06
CA ILE A 280 14.34 2.16 7.00
C ILE A 280 14.51 3.11 8.19
N ASP A 281 15.62 3.01 8.91
CA ASP A 281 15.91 3.89 10.03
C ASP A 281 16.53 5.19 9.53
N SER A 282 15.72 6.25 9.46
CA SER A 282 16.16 7.59 9.04
C SER A 282 17.17 8.25 10.00
N LYS A 283 17.37 7.70 11.21
CA LYS A 283 18.37 8.16 12.17
C LYS A 283 19.72 7.46 12.01
N LYS A 284 19.81 6.44 11.15
CA LYS A 284 21.06 5.72 10.85
C LYS A 284 21.54 6.09 9.44
N PRO A 285 22.85 5.97 9.16
CA PRO A 285 23.39 6.30 7.85
C PRO A 285 22.76 5.49 6.71
N ILE A 286 22.58 6.15 5.57
CA ILE A 286 22.26 5.56 4.28
C ILE A 286 23.29 6.01 3.25
N TYR A 287 23.84 5.09 2.45
CA TYR A 287 24.90 5.40 1.49
C TYR A 287 25.00 4.35 0.38
N ILE A 288 25.75 4.67 -0.67
CA ILE A 288 25.96 3.81 -1.84
C ILE A 288 27.38 3.23 -1.83
N THR A 289 27.53 1.98 -2.25
CA THR A 289 28.81 1.44 -2.70
C THR A 289 28.71 1.03 -4.15
N LYS A 290 29.85 1.03 -4.85
CA LYS A 290 29.95 0.62 -6.25
C LYS A 290 30.86 -0.60 -6.32
N ASN A 291 30.34 -1.69 -6.86
CA ASN A 291 31.08 -2.92 -7.13
C ASN A 291 31.88 -2.77 -8.44
N LYS A 292 32.84 -3.69 -8.65
CA LYS A 292 33.75 -3.65 -9.81
C LYS A 292 33.02 -3.71 -11.16
N ASP A 293 31.84 -4.30 -11.21
CA ASP A 293 31.04 -4.45 -12.44
C ASP A 293 30.08 -3.26 -12.69
N ASN A 294 30.36 -2.09 -12.11
CA ASN A 294 29.47 -0.91 -12.12
C ASN A 294 28.09 -1.14 -11.47
N ASP A 295 27.94 -2.20 -10.68
CA ASP A 295 26.75 -2.46 -9.89
C ASP A 295 26.76 -1.60 -8.61
N TYR A 296 25.66 -0.89 -8.35
CA TYR A 296 25.51 -0.08 -7.14
C TYR A 296 24.74 -0.83 -6.07
N SER A 297 25.17 -0.68 -4.83
CA SER A 297 24.52 -1.26 -3.65
C SER A 297 24.21 -0.17 -2.63
N ILE A 298 23.03 -0.22 -2.03
CA ILE A 298 22.59 0.72 -1.01
C ILE A 298 22.72 0.06 0.35
N HIS A 299 23.41 0.74 1.25
CA HIS A 299 23.59 0.37 2.64
C HIS A 299 22.60 1.14 3.50
N TYR A 300 21.85 0.45 4.34
CA TYR A 300 20.85 1.05 5.22
C TYR A 300 20.66 0.23 6.49
N SER A 301 19.99 0.82 7.48
CA SER A 301 19.58 0.13 8.71
C SER A 301 18.06 0.05 8.78
N LEU A 302 17.56 -0.93 9.53
CA LEU A 302 16.13 -1.15 9.70
C LEU A 302 15.72 -1.08 11.16
N PHE A 303 14.46 -0.77 11.37
CA PHE A 303 13.77 -1.06 12.60
C PHE A 303 12.39 -1.68 12.32
N THR A 304 11.83 -2.30 13.35
CA THR A 304 10.44 -2.77 13.35
C THR A 304 9.77 -2.41 14.67
N TYR A 305 8.45 -2.56 14.77
CA TYR A 305 7.71 -2.47 16.02
C TYR A 305 7.20 -3.86 16.38
N VAL A 306 7.48 -4.30 17.61
CA VAL A 306 6.98 -5.58 18.14
C VAL A 306 5.90 -5.29 19.18
N PRO A 307 4.71 -5.91 19.08
CA PRO A 307 3.63 -5.71 20.04
C PRO A 307 4.07 -5.98 21.48
N ASN A 308 3.76 -5.03 22.37
CA ASN A 308 4.13 -5.03 23.78
C ASN A 308 2.96 -4.47 24.60
N ALA A 309 1.75 -5.00 24.40
CA ALA A 309 0.58 -4.59 25.16
C ALA A 309 0.83 -4.76 26.67
N GLN A 310 0.59 -3.70 27.43
CA GLN A 310 0.66 -3.75 28.89
C GLN A 310 -0.75 -3.63 29.44
N PHE A 311 -1.12 -4.53 30.35
CA PHE A 311 -2.38 -4.42 31.06
C PHE A 311 -2.42 -3.11 31.83
N SER A 312 -3.47 -2.31 31.64
CA SER A 312 -3.69 -1.06 32.37
C SER A 312 -5.18 -0.91 32.65
N ASP A 313 -5.50 -0.72 33.93
CA ASP A 313 -6.86 -0.42 34.40
C ASP A 313 -7.39 0.92 33.84
N GLU A 314 -6.49 1.78 33.32
CA GLU A 314 -6.78 3.14 32.82
C GLU A 314 -6.93 3.25 31.29
N GLY A 315 -6.87 2.13 30.55
CA GLY A 315 -7.54 2.04 29.26
C GLY A 315 -6.68 2.01 27.99
N GLN A 316 -5.36 2.11 28.03
CA GLN A 316 -4.52 1.93 26.84
C GLN A 316 -3.77 0.60 26.85
N LEU A 317 -4.16 -0.29 25.95
CA LEU A 317 -3.50 -1.59 25.69
C LEU A 317 -2.70 -1.58 24.37
N ASN A 318 -2.88 -0.54 23.56
CA ASN A 318 -2.18 -0.28 22.30
C ASN A 318 -0.76 0.19 22.59
N SER A 319 0.17 -0.74 22.67
CA SER A 319 1.59 -0.41 22.80
C SER A 319 2.47 -1.42 22.08
N ALA A 320 3.51 -0.90 21.45
CA ALA A 320 4.58 -1.68 20.85
C ALA A 320 5.94 -1.06 21.22
N LYS A 321 6.99 -1.86 21.09
CA LYS A 321 8.36 -1.42 21.31
C LYS A 321 9.08 -1.35 19.96
N LYS A 322 9.74 -0.22 19.70
CA LYS A 322 10.66 -0.09 18.56
C LYS A 322 11.84 -1.01 18.78
N VAL A 323 12.16 -1.82 17.79
CA VAL A 323 13.29 -2.74 17.77
C VAL A 323 14.24 -2.31 16.66
N GLU A 324 15.42 -1.82 17.04
CA GLU A 324 16.49 -1.55 16.09
C GLU A 324 17.13 -2.88 15.68
N ILE A 325 17.18 -3.13 14.37
CA ILE A 325 17.87 -4.30 13.84
C ILE A 325 19.36 -3.96 13.79
N SER A 326 20.17 -4.75 14.48
CA SER A 326 21.59 -4.43 14.72
C SER A 326 22.46 -4.49 13.47
N LYS A 327 22.10 -5.36 12.51
CA LYS A 327 22.86 -5.54 11.27
C LYS A 327 22.56 -4.44 10.25
N GLU A 328 23.58 -4.08 9.49
CA GLU A 328 23.42 -3.29 8.27
C GLU A 328 22.85 -4.17 7.16
N PHE A 329 21.97 -3.58 6.35
CA PHE A 329 21.37 -4.22 5.17
C PHE A 329 21.97 -3.62 3.91
N VAL A 330 22.15 -4.48 2.91
CA VAL A 330 22.71 -4.11 1.62
C VAL A 330 21.73 -4.60 0.56
N SER A 331 21.25 -3.70 -0.28
CA SER A 331 20.37 -4.06 -1.41
C SER A 331 20.90 -3.49 -2.71
N LYS A 332 20.72 -4.25 -3.80
CA LYS A 332 21.11 -3.80 -5.14
C LYS A 332 20.27 -2.58 -5.54
N LEU A 333 20.94 -1.52 -6.00
CA LEU A 333 20.30 -0.40 -6.68
C LEU A 333 20.21 -0.74 -8.16
N GLN A 334 18.98 -0.94 -8.63
CA GLN A 334 18.73 -1.30 -10.02
C GLN A 334 18.67 -0.02 -10.87
N ILE A 335 19.69 0.15 -11.72
CA ILE A 335 19.78 1.23 -12.70
C ILE A 335 19.93 0.57 -14.07
N LYS A 336 18.87 0.61 -14.88
CA LYS A 336 18.87 0.05 -16.24
C LYS A 336 19.00 1.11 -17.33
N HIS A 337 19.13 2.39 -16.98
CA HIS A 337 19.16 3.48 -17.95
C HIS A 337 20.13 3.28 -19.14
N ALA A 338 21.40 2.92 -18.89
CA ALA A 338 22.39 2.73 -19.96
C ALA A 338 22.09 1.48 -20.81
N GLU A 339 21.73 0.37 -20.17
CA GLU A 339 21.33 -0.88 -20.82
C GLU A 339 20.11 -0.68 -21.72
N LEU A 340 19.08 -0.01 -21.20
CA LEU A 340 17.88 0.34 -21.95
C LEU A 340 18.16 1.34 -23.07
N SER A 341 19.06 2.31 -22.87
CA SER A 341 19.42 3.28 -23.91
C SER A 341 20.13 2.61 -25.09
N ASN A 342 20.99 1.64 -24.80
CA ASN A 342 21.59 0.81 -25.83
C ASN A 342 20.53 -0.05 -26.54
N ALA A 343 19.65 -0.72 -25.81
CA ALA A 343 18.56 -1.49 -26.39
C ALA A 343 17.66 -0.62 -27.29
N LEU A 344 17.27 0.58 -26.84
CA LEU A 344 16.48 1.54 -27.61
C LEU A 344 17.10 1.86 -28.99
N SER A 345 18.43 1.97 -29.08
CA SER A 345 19.12 2.24 -30.35
C SER A 345 19.01 1.10 -31.39
N ASN A 346 18.63 -0.09 -30.93
CA ASN A 346 18.43 -1.30 -31.74
C ASN A 346 16.96 -1.48 -32.18
N ILE A 347 16.08 -0.57 -31.79
CA ILE A 347 14.67 -0.58 -32.18
C ILE A 347 14.53 0.05 -33.57
N GLU A 348 13.63 -0.50 -34.37
CA GLU A 348 13.26 0.03 -35.68
C GLU A 348 11.75 -0.04 -35.91
N ILE A 349 11.29 0.70 -36.91
CA ILE A 349 9.90 0.66 -37.37
C ILE A 349 9.93 0.14 -38.81
N LYS A 350 9.15 -0.91 -39.08
CA LYS A 350 9.10 -1.62 -40.36
C LYS A 350 7.68 -1.61 -40.92
N ASP A 351 7.54 -1.94 -42.21
CA ASP A 351 6.25 -2.29 -42.81
C ASP A 351 5.57 -3.39 -41.98
N LEU A 352 4.25 -3.27 -41.77
CA LEU A 352 3.47 -4.34 -41.17
C LEU A 352 3.46 -5.57 -42.08
N ALA A 353 3.79 -6.73 -41.52
CA ALA A 353 3.75 -7.98 -42.28
C ALA A 353 2.34 -8.27 -42.82
N GLY A 354 2.25 -8.64 -44.10
CA GLY A 354 1.00 -9.09 -44.75
C GLY A 354 0.05 -7.99 -45.24
N ASP A 355 0.35 -6.71 -44.99
CA ASP A 355 -0.35 -5.59 -45.63
C ASP A 355 0.38 -5.30 -46.95
N ASN A 356 -0.20 -5.59 -48.12
CA ASN A 356 0.44 -5.37 -49.44
C ASN A 356 0.68 -3.89 -49.78
N LYS A 357 0.62 -2.99 -48.79
CA LYS A 357 0.88 -1.56 -48.90
C LYS A 357 2.34 -1.32 -48.56
N LEU A 358 3.03 -0.57 -49.41
CA LEU A 358 4.43 -0.26 -49.23
C LEU A 358 4.56 1.10 -48.55
N LEU A 359 5.41 1.20 -47.52
CA LEU A 359 5.75 2.46 -46.84
C LEU A 359 6.05 3.61 -47.82
N LYS A 360 6.71 3.31 -48.94
CA LYS A 360 7.07 4.27 -50.01
C LYS A 360 5.90 5.03 -50.65
N ASP A 361 4.67 4.59 -50.45
CA ASP A 361 3.47 5.21 -51.02
C ASP A 361 2.75 6.13 -50.02
N ILE A 362 3.19 6.16 -48.76
CA ILE A 362 2.57 6.92 -47.67
C ILE A 362 3.33 8.23 -47.49
N ILE A 363 2.63 9.36 -47.50
CA ILE A 363 3.21 10.65 -47.08
C ILE A 363 3.25 10.67 -45.54
N PRO A 364 4.35 11.07 -44.88
CA PRO A 364 4.48 11.07 -43.42
C PRO A 364 3.30 11.69 -42.66
N SER A 365 2.78 12.83 -43.10
CA SER A 365 1.61 13.51 -42.50
C SER A 365 0.31 12.68 -42.52
N ASN A 366 0.23 11.63 -43.33
CA ASN A 366 -0.90 10.72 -43.40
C ASN A 366 -0.80 9.52 -42.43
N LEU A 367 0.30 9.38 -41.69
CA LEU A 367 0.41 8.33 -40.67
C LEU A 367 -0.66 8.52 -39.60
N LYS A 368 -1.35 7.43 -39.27
CA LYS A 368 -2.43 7.43 -38.28
C LYS A 368 -2.05 6.61 -37.07
N TYR A 369 -2.04 7.26 -35.92
CA TYR A 369 -1.91 6.58 -34.64
C TYR A 369 -3.29 6.25 -34.09
N ASN A 370 -3.51 4.97 -33.78
CA ASN A 370 -4.71 4.48 -33.15
C ASN A 370 -4.44 4.21 -31.67
N THR A 371 -5.27 4.78 -30.81
CA THR A 371 -5.14 4.66 -29.35
C THR A 371 -5.60 3.31 -28.80
N SER A 372 -6.26 2.47 -29.62
CA SER A 372 -6.74 1.15 -29.23
C SER A 372 -5.59 0.22 -28.87
N THR A 373 -5.69 -0.44 -27.72
CA THR A 373 -4.74 -1.48 -27.30
C THR A 373 -4.92 -2.79 -28.05
N THR A 374 -6.02 -2.92 -28.78
CA THR A 374 -6.34 -4.06 -29.63
C THR A 374 -6.18 -3.64 -31.08
N ALA A 375 -5.23 -4.27 -31.78
CA ALA A 375 -5.05 -4.08 -33.21
C ALA A 375 -6.06 -4.91 -34.02
N PRO A 376 -6.36 -4.50 -35.27
CA PRO A 376 -7.30 -5.21 -36.14
C PRO A 376 -6.78 -6.58 -36.63
N ASN A 377 -5.49 -6.89 -36.43
CA ASN A 377 -4.91 -8.19 -36.72
C ASN A 377 -3.71 -8.50 -35.79
N ASP A 378 -3.28 -9.76 -35.77
CA ASP A 378 -2.19 -10.26 -34.90
C ASP A 378 -0.78 -9.84 -35.35
N ASN A 379 -0.64 -9.11 -36.47
CA ASN A 379 0.67 -8.72 -37.01
C ASN A 379 1.23 -7.46 -36.35
N TYR A 380 0.39 -6.69 -35.64
CA TYR A 380 0.85 -5.56 -34.84
C TYR A 380 1.38 -6.07 -33.50
N HIS A 381 2.68 -5.94 -33.29
CA HIS A 381 3.28 -6.21 -32.00
C HIS A 381 3.20 -4.95 -31.13
N ASN A 382 3.35 -5.10 -29.80
CA ASN A 382 3.61 -3.96 -28.92
C ASN A 382 2.49 -2.89 -28.83
N THR A 383 1.22 -3.29 -29.01
CA THR A 383 0.03 -2.42 -29.07
C THR A 383 -0.44 -1.89 -27.71
N THR A 384 0.23 -2.23 -26.60
CA THR A 384 -0.21 -1.89 -25.23
C THR A 384 -0.45 -0.39 -25.02
N ASN A 385 0.19 0.46 -25.81
CA ASN A 385 -0.05 1.90 -25.86
C ASN A 385 -0.45 2.34 -27.27
N GLY A 386 -1.36 1.64 -27.93
CA GLY A 386 -1.77 1.94 -29.30
C GLY A 386 -0.79 1.45 -30.36
N TYR A 387 -1.13 1.71 -31.63
CA TYR A 387 -0.35 1.32 -32.80
C TYR A 387 -0.44 2.39 -33.88
N ILE A 388 0.50 2.39 -34.83
CA ILE A 388 0.45 3.24 -36.01
C ILE A 388 0.06 2.36 -37.19
N GLU A 389 -0.97 2.74 -37.94
CA GLU A 389 -1.43 1.95 -39.09
C GLU A 389 -0.28 1.67 -40.07
N LEU A 390 -0.24 0.44 -40.60
CA LEU A 390 0.68 -0.02 -41.66
C LEU A 390 2.14 -0.21 -41.23
N VAL A 391 2.48 0.09 -39.98
CA VAL A 391 3.83 -0.11 -39.46
C VAL A 391 3.86 -0.87 -38.15
N ASP A 392 4.96 -1.55 -37.92
CA ASP A 392 5.19 -2.31 -36.70
C ASP A 392 6.53 -1.96 -36.07
N LEU A 393 6.59 -2.06 -34.74
CA LEU A 393 7.75 -1.74 -33.93
C LEU A 393 8.51 -3.03 -33.61
N GLY A 394 9.74 -3.12 -34.10
CA GLY A 394 10.56 -4.33 -34.01
C GLY A 394 12.01 -4.05 -33.65
N TRP A 395 12.81 -5.12 -33.73
CA TRP A 395 14.25 -5.09 -33.51
C TRP A 395 14.99 -5.19 -34.83
N LYS A 396 16.06 -4.39 -34.96
CA LYS A 396 17.02 -4.49 -36.05
C LYS A 396 17.55 -5.91 -36.19
N ASN A 397 17.81 -6.33 -37.42
CA ASN A 397 18.28 -7.69 -37.70
C ASN A 397 19.60 -7.99 -36.97
N GLU A 398 20.47 -6.98 -36.89
CA GLU A 398 21.77 -7.00 -36.21
C GLU A 398 21.72 -6.84 -34.68
N THR A 399 20.53 -6.70 -34.09
CA THR A 399 20.37 -6.59 -32.63
C THR A 399 21.04 -7.78 -31.92
N PRO A 400 21.84 -7.56 -30.86
CA PRO A 400 22.49 -8.63 -30.11
C PRO A 400 21.50 -9.69 -29.62
N GLN A 401 21.89 -10.97 -29.70
CA GLN A 401 21.00 -12.10 -29.40
C GLN A 401 20.44 -12.04 -27.97
N ASP A 402 21.24 -11.61 -27.00
CA ASP A 402 20.80 -11.46 -25.61
C ASP A 402 19.65 -10.45 -25.46
N THR A 403 19.66 -9.36 -26.24
CA THR A 403 18.58 -8.35 -26.23
C THR A 403 17.30 -8.94 -26.83
N LYS A 404 17.42 -9.72 -27.91
CA LYS A 404 16.28 -10.43 -28.51
C LYS A 404 15.67 -11.44 -27.54
N ILE A 405 16.50 -12.19 -26.80
CA ILE A 405 16.05 -13.16 -25.77
C ILE A 405 15.27 -12.46 -24.65
N LYS A 406 15.78 -11.32 -24.14
CA LYS A 406 15.09 -10.52 -23.11
C LYS A 406 13.74 -10.01 -23.57
N PHE A 407 13.60 -9.65 -24.84
CA PHE A 407 12.31 -9.28 -25.41
C PHE A 407 11.36 -10.48 -25.53
N SER A 408 11.81 -11.59 -26.12
CA SER A 408 10.98 -12.79 -26.30
C SER A 408 10.52 -13.43 -24.98
N SER A 409 11.29 -13.25 -23.91
CA SER A 409 10.92 -13.69 -22.55
C SER A 409 10.01 -12.70 -21.81
N GLY A 410 9.74 -11.52 -22.37
CA GLY A 410 8.95 -10.46 -21.74
C GLY A 410 9.68 -9.70 -20.63
N GLU A 411 11.00 -9.88 -20.48
CA GLU A 411 11.83 -9.05 -19.60
C GLU A 411 11.83 -7.59 -20.10
N TYR A 412 11.90 -7.41 -21.42
CA TYR A 412 11.72 -6.12 -22.09
C TYR A 412 10.40 -6.06 -22.83
N THR A 413 9.72 -4.93 -22.71
CA THR A 413 8.59 -4.57 -23.55
C THR A 413 8.87 -3.24 -24.25
N VAL A 414 8.41 -3.12 -25.50
CA VAL A 414 8.51 -1.90 -26.28
C VAL A 414 7.09 -1.43 -26.58
N SER A 415 6.86 -0.12 -26.72
CA SER A 415 5.58 0.43 -27.14
C SER A 415 5.77 1.81 -27.77
N TYR A 416 4.81 2.26 -28.58
CA TYR A 416 4.72 3.67 -28.98
C TYR A 416 4.42 4.53 -27.74
N HIS A 417 5.09 5.68 -27.64
CA HIS A 417 4.97 6.56 -26.47
C HIS A 417 4.23 7.83 -26.81
N ARG A 418 3.13 8.10 -26.11
CA ARG A 418 2.38 9.35 -26.24
C ARG A 418 3.13 10.48 -25.55
N ILE A 419 3.56 11.47 -26.31
CA ILE A 419 4.51 12.47 -25.82
C ILE A 419 3.81 13.55 -25.01
N SER A 420 4.29 13.83 -23.80
CA SER A 420 3.91 14.96 -22.97
C SER A 420 5.03 16.00 -22.87
N GLU A 421 4.69 17.24 -22.48
CA GLU A 421 5.67 18.32 -22.21
C GLU A 421 6.79 17.90 -21.24
N ASN A 422 6.48 17.00 -20.31
CA ASN A 422 7.37 16.65 -19.20
C ASN A 422 8.26 15.44 -19.50
N ASP A 423 8.10 14.79 -20.64
CA ASP A 423 8.78 13.52 -20.95
C ASP A 423 10.25 13.70 -21.37
N GLY A 424 10.70 14.93 -21.65
CA GLY A 424 12.09 15.24 -22.00
C GLY A 424 12.54 14.75 -23.39
N VAL A 425 11.68 14.06 -24.13
CA VAL A 425 11.88 13.66 -25.53
C VAL A 425 11.89 14.89 -26.45
N ILE A 426 11.20 15.95 -26.04
CA ILE A 426 11.03 17.20 -26.78
C ILE A 426 11.59 18.35 -25.96
N LYS A 427 12.22 19.32 -26.64
CA LYS A 427 12.87 20.48 -25.99
C LYS A 427 11.85 21.52 -25.55
N GLU A 428 10.79 21.78 -26.33
CA GLU A 428 9.74 22.75 -25.98
C GLU A 428 8.33 22.31 -26.44
N PHE A 429 7.27 22.70 -25.74
CA PHE A 429 5.89 22.40 -26.16
C PHE A 429 5.51 23.05 -27.51
N SER A 430 6.15 24.16 -27.87
CA SER A 430 6.06 24.79 -29.20
C SER A 430 6.31 23.77 -30.31
N ASP A 431 7.26 22.86 -30.10
CA ASP A 431 7.64 21.83 -31.07
C ASP A 431 6.50 20.85 -31.33
N LEU A 432 5.59 20.67 -30.36
CA LEU A 432 4.42 19.79 -30.46
C LEU A 432 3.20 20.45 -31.12
N LYS A 433 3.07 21.78 -31.02
CA LYS A 433 1.89 22.52 -31.52
C LYS A 433 1.65 22.34 -33.02
N GLN A 434 2.69 22.09 -33.80
CA GLN A 434 2.58 21.86 -35.24
C GLN A 434 1.87 20.54 -35.61
N TYR A 435 1.79 19.59 -34.68
CA TYR A 435 1.19 18.27 -34.90
C TYR A 435 -0.23 18.15 -34.33
N PHE A 436 -0.62 19.07 -33.45
CA PHE A 436 -1.96 19.13 -32.88
C PHE A 436 -2.74 20.26 -33.55
N GLY A 437 -3.70 19.90 -34.40
CA GLY A 437 -4.54 20.85 -35.10
C GLY A 437 -5.17 21.85 -34.12
N GLN A 438 -5.11 23.15 -34.47
CA GLN A 438 -5.75 24.19 -33.68
C GLN A 438 -7.25 23.89 -33.56
N GLY A 439 -7.69 23.38 -32.40
CA GLY A 439 -9.10 23.45 -32.02
C GLY A 439 -9.82 22.21 -31.48
N LYS A 440 -9.19 21.05 -31.24
CA LYS A 440 -9.92 19.93 -30.61
C LYS A 440 -9.07 19.20 -29.57
N ASN A 441 -9.59 19.17 -28.34
CA ASN A 441 -9.15 18.45 -27.14
C ASN A 441 -7.65 18.48 -26.82
N LYS A 442 -7.30 19.07 -25.67
CA LYS A 442 -5.95 19.04 -25.07
C LYS A 442 -5.44 17.63 -24.70
N ASP A 443 -6.21 16.58 -24.99
CA ASP A 443 -6.01 15.23 -24.43
C ASP A 443 -5.52 14.18 -25.44
N GLU A 444 -5.22 14.54 -26.69
CA GLU A 444 -4.68 13.57 -27.66
C GLU A 444 -3.17 13.70 -27.82
N TYR A 445 -2.42 13.13 -26.87
CA TYR A 445 -0.98 12.94 -26.98
C TYR A 445 -0.67 11.82 -28.01
N SER A 446 -0.08 12.16 -29.16
CA SER A 446 0.36 11.20 -30.19
C SER A 446 1.84 10.81 -30.01
N PRO A 447 2.34 9.74 -30.65
CA PRO A 447 3.76 9.39 -30.61
C PRO A 447 4.60 10.13 -31.65
N PHE A 448 4.04 11.03 -32.45
CA PHE A 448 4.76 11.70 -33.52
C PHE A 448 5.57 12.89 -32.97
N VAL A 449 6.89 12.80 -33.05
CA VAL A 449 7.82 13.89 -32.70
C VAL A 449 8.06 14.78 -33.92
N ASN A 450 8.20 14.18 -35.11
CA ASN A 450 8.31 14.89 -36.37
C ASN A 450 7.73 14.10 -37.54
N LEU A 451 7.06 14.78 -38.48
CA LEU A 451 6.56 14.23 -39.74
C LEU A 451 7.10 15.14 -40.86
N ASP A 452 8.15 14.70 -41.57
CA ASP A 452 8.84 15.48 -42.60
C ASP A 452 8.45 14.96 -44.00
N ASP A 453 7.37 15.51 -44.52
CA ASP A 453 6.84 15.19 -45.85
C ASP A 453 7.86 15.45 -46.98
N SER A 454 8.78 16.39 -46.79
CA SER A 454 9.77 16.75 -47.81
C SER A 454 10.85 15.68 -47.97
N LYS A 455 11.19 15.01 -46.87
CA LYS A 455 12.20 13.94 -46.85
C LYS A 455 11.61 12.54 -46.90
N GLY A 456 10.30 12.39 -46.70
CA GLY A 456 9.68 11.07 -46.58
C GLY A 456 10.15 10.38 -45.30
N GLU A 457 10.18 11.13 -44.19
CA GLU A 457 10.68 10.66 -42.91
C GLU A 457 9.73 11.01 -41.77
N ALA A 458 9.65 10.15 -40.76
CA ALA A 458 8.96 10.41 -39.52
C ALA A 458 9.87 10.09 -38.32
N LEU A 459 9.80 10.90 -37.28
CA LEU A 459 10.44 10.67 -35.99
C LEU A 459 9.35 10.34 -34.98
N ILE A 460 9.42 9.15 -34.40
CA ILE A 460 8.36 8.57 -33.57
C ILE A 460 8.92 8.28 -32.18
N ALA A 461 8.22 8.72 -31.14
CA ALA A 461 8.56 8.44 -29.76
C ALA A 461 8.17 7.01 -29.39
N VAL A 462 9.10 6.31 -28.75
CA VAL A 462 8.93 4.94 -28.28
C VAL A 462 9.41 4.81 -26.85
N LYS A 463 8.79 3.90 -26.12
CA LYS A 463 9.11 3.57 -24.74
C LYS A 463 9.57 2.12 -24.67
N ILE A 464 10.74 1.89 -24.10
CA ILE A 464 11.20 0.56 -23.70
C ILE A 464 11.11 0.45 -22.18
N THR A 465 10.59 -0.68 -21.71
CA THR A 465 10.39 -0.97 -20.29
C THR A 465 11.04 -2.30 -19.95
N ALA A 466 11.89 -2.33 -18.92
CA ALA A 466 12.42 -3.54 -18.32
C ALA A 466 11.66 -3.88 -17.03
N LYS A 467 11.33 -5.16 -16.86
CA LYS A 467 10.89 -5.71 -15.58
C LYS A 467 12.11 -5.92 -14.68
N LEU A 468 12.07 -5.32 -13.51
CA LEU A 468 13.11 -5.41 -12.50
C LEU A 468 12.88 -6.64 -11.59
N GLU A 469 13.95 -7.15 -10.97
CA GLU A 469 13.88 -8.35 -10.11
C GLU A 469 12.96 -8.15 -8.89
N ASN A 470 12.83 -6.91 -8.44
CA ASN A 470 11.96 -6.52 -7.32
C ASN A 470 10.46 -6.39 -7.73
N GLY A 471 10.12 -6.77 -8.96
CA GLY A 471 8.76 -6.72 -9.50
C GLY A 471 8.34 -5.35 -10.04
N TYR A 472 9.17 -4.31 -9.90
CA TYR A 472 8.92 -2.99 -10.49
C TYR A 472 9.30 -2.95 -11.96
N ASN A 473 8.93 -1.87 -12.63
CA ASN A 473 9.32 -1.60 -14.01
C ASN A 473 10.21 -0.36 -14.08
N GLU A 474 11.28 -0.45 -14.86
CA GLU A 474 12.07 0.72 -15.27
C GLU A 474 11.84 0.97 -16.74
N SER A 475 11.66 2.23 -17.13
CA SER A 475 11.42 2.58 -18.52
C SER A 475 12.21 3.81 -18.92
N ILE A 476 12.63 3.84 -20.18
CA ILE A 476 13.13 5.03 -20.84
C ILE A 476 12.30 5.32 -22.08
N ILE A 477 12.32 6.57 -22.49
CA ILE A 477 11.65 7.03 -23.71
C ILE A 477 12.73 7.60 -24.63
N GLY A 478 12.59 7.37 -25.93
CA GLY A 478 13.33 8.14 -26.91
C GLY A 478 12.68 8.03 -28.28
N THR A 479 13.45 8.23 -29.33
CA THR A 479 12.89 8.39 -30.68
C THR A 479 13.47 7.40 -31.66
N VAL A 480 12.62 6.85 -32.52
CA VAL A 480 12.99 5.99 -33.65
C VAL A 480 12.60 6.70 -34.94
N LYS A 481 13.52 6.66 -35.91
CA LYS A 481 13.30 7.25 -37.23
C LYS A 481 12.68 6.20 -38.16
N LEU A 482 11.53 6.52 -38.73
CA LEU A 482 10.93 5.81 -39.87
C LEU A 482 11.35 6.53 -41.16
N SER A 483 11.94 5.80 -42.09
CA SER A 483 12.43 6.33 -43.37
C SER A 483 11.85 5.53 -44.54
N GLY A 484 11.95 6.06 -45.76
CA GLY A 484 11.45 5.37 -46.95
C GLY A 484 9.95 5.59 -47.20
N LEU A 485 9.37 6.64 -46.60
CA LEU A 485 8.02 7.11 -46.91
C LEU A 485 8.05 7.94 -48.22
N LYS A 486 6.87 8.25 -48.77
CA LYS A 486 6.72 9.08 -49.97
C LYS A 486 7.08 10.54 -49.68
N ASN A 487 7.96 11.11 -50.48
CA ASN A 487 8.26 12.54 -50.44
C ASN A 487 7.19 13.34 -51.21
N SER A 488 6.68 14.43 -50.63
CA SER A 488 5.66 15.29 -51.25
C SER A 488 6.13 16.00 -52.53
N SER A 489 7.44 16.14 -52.72
CA SER A 489 8.09 16.67 -53.93
C SER A 489 8.01 15.76 -55.16
N SER A 490 7.53 14.52 -55.03
CA SER A 490 7.32 13.59 -56.15
C SER A 490 6.03 13.84 -56.95
N THR A 491 5.30 14.91 -56.62
CA THR A 491 4.07 15.33 -57.33
C THR A 491 4.32 16.60 -58.14
N SER A 492 5.10 16.50 -59.22
CA SER A 492 4.97 17.46 -60.33
C SER A 492 5.36 16.83 -61.66
N ASN A 493 4.51 17.11 -62.66
CA ASN A 493 4.60 16.83 -64.09
C ASN A 493 4.19 15.43 -64.55
N ASN A 494 2.88 15.28 -64.76
CA ASN A 494 2.33 14.80 -66.04
C ASN A 494 0.99 15.50 -66.26
N SER A 495 1.06 16.64 -66.95
CA SER A 495 -0.06 17.29 -67.64
C SER A 495 -0.11 16.83 -69.09
#